data_AF-A0A4V1EBP5-F1
#
_entry.id   AF-A0A4V1EBP5-F1
#
_cell.length_a   1.000
_cell.length_b   1.000
_cell.length_c   1.000
_cell.angle_alpha   90.00
_cell.angle_beta   90.00
_cell.angle_gamma   90.00
#
_symmetry.space_group_name_H-M   'P 1'
#
loop_
_entity.id
_entity.type
_entity.pdbx_description
1 polymer ?
#
loop_
_entity_poly.entity_id
_entity_poly.type
_entity_poly.pdbx_seq_one_letter_code
_entity_poly.pdbx_strand_id
1 'polypeptide(L)'
;MIAVRTLLSRPTAAVALAVLILVAVVTALGSVLAPSDPLAQDTSQVLAAPSAAHWLGTDYLGRDILSRLLAGTRLSVLAALEAVVIALLLGTVSAVASVFAPRGIRWVLERVFDSFMALPFITFAVAIGALLGNSIHAAMVAVGILASPTFFRVVRAVVIEIAHTQYVDAARLFGVPIPKLVLAHVVPRIVPARCRAASGKESR
;
A
#
# COMPACT_ATOMS: atom_id res chain seq x y z
N MET A 1 -12.55 19.48 9.66
CA MET A 1 -11.70 20.49 10.33
C MET A 1 -11.22 20.09 11.73
N ILE A 2 -12.05 19.51 12.60
CA ILE A 2 -11.63 19.13 13.97
C ILE A 2 -10.54 18.04 13.98
N ALA A 3 -10.63 17.04 13.09
CA ALA A 3 -9.66 15.94 13.01
C ALA A 3 -8.23 16.36 12.62
N VAL A 4 -8.09 17.39 11.76
CA VAL A 4 -6.77 17.92 11.35
C VAL A 4 -6.11 18.65 12.51
N ARG A 5 -6.89 19.40 13.29
CA ARG A 5 -6.41 20.14 14.46
C ARG A 5 -5.99 19.20 15.61
N THR A 6 -6.68 18.08 15.82
CA THR A 6 -6.24 17.04 16.76
C THR A 6 -5.04 16.25 16.25
N LEU A 7 -4.91 15.99 14.95
CA LEU A 7 -3.69 15.37 14.39
C LEU A 7 -2.46 16.27 14.60
N LEU A 8 -2.57 17.56 14.31
CA LEU A 8 -1.46 18.52 14.44
C LEU A 8 -1.04 18.78 15.90
N SER A 9 -1.87 18.42 16.87
CA SER A 9 -1.50 18.49 18.29
C SER A 9 -0.49 17.40 18.72
N ARG A 10 -0.28 16.37 17.89
CA ARG A 10 0.74 15.33 18.13
C ARG A 10 1.97 15.59 17.24
N PRO A 11 3.17 15.76 17.82
CA PRO A 11 4.37 16.11 17.06
C PRO A 11 4.74 15.03 16.03
N THR A 12 4.53 13.75 16.37
CA THR A 12 4.77 12.62 15.46
C THR A 12 3.85 12.64 14.24
N ALA A 13 2.58 12.96 14.43
CA ALA A 13 1.60 13.06 13.35
C ALA A 13 1.86 14.27 12.45
N ALA A 14 2.29 15.40 13.03
CA ALA A 14 2.70 16.58 12.28
C ALA A 14 3.94 16.31 11.40
N VAL A 15 4.96 15.64 11.95
CA VAL A 15 6.17 15.25 11.19
C VAL A 15 5.81 14.29 10.05
N ALA A 16 5.01 13.25 10.33
CA ALA A 16 4.57 12.32 9.29
C ALA A 16 3.79 13.02 8.17
N LEU A 17 2.88 13.94 8.52
CA LEU A 17 2.13 14.72 7.55
C LEU A 17 3.03 15.64 6.72
N ALA A 18 4.00 16.30 7.34
CA ALA A 18 4.97 17.16 6.64
C ALA A 18 5.79 16.36 5.62
N VAL A 19 6.27 15.18 6.00
CA VAL A 19 7.00 14.27 5.09
C VAL A 19 6.11 13.83 3.93
N LEU A 20 4.85 13.44 4.18
CA LEU A 20 3.92 13.05 3.11
C LEU A 20 3.61 14.20 2.15
N ILE A 21 3.44 15.42 2.67
CA ILE A 21 3.25 16.62 1.83
C ILE A 21 4.49 16.86 0.99
N LEU A 22 5.69 16.78 1.58
CA LEU A 22 6.94 16.95 0.84
C LEU A 22 7.05 15.93 -0.30
N VAL A 23 6.80 14.65 -0.02
CA VAL A 23 6.81 13.58 -1.04
C VAL A 23 5.77 13.84 -2.12
N ALA A 24 4.56 14.29 -1.75
CA ALA A 24 3.50 14.62 -2.72
C ALA A 24 3.89 15.80 -3.62
N VAL A 25 4.49 16.85 -3.05
CA VAL A 25 4.99 18.02 -3.79
C VAL A 25 6.11 17.62 -4.74
N VAL A 26 7.10 16.87 -4.26
CA VAL A 26 8.21 16.37 -5.10
C VAL A 26 7.69 15.44 -6.19
N THR A 27 6.69 14.60 -5.90
CA THR A 27 6.09 13.71 -6.91
C THR A 27 5.35 14.50 -8.00
N ALA A 28 4.66 15.58 -7.63
CA ALA A 28 3.91 16.41 -8.57
C ALA A 28 4.80 17.35 -9.40
N LEU A 29 5.83 17.94 -8.77
CA LEU A 29 6.68 18.96 -9.37
C LEU A 29 8.07 18.45 -9.75
N GLY A 30 8.42 17.21 -9.43
CA GLY A 30 9.79 16.68 -9.58
C GLY A 30 10.32 16.72 -11.01
N SER A 31 9.48 16.47 -12.00
CA SER A 31 9.89 16.58 -13.41
C SER A 31 10.11 18.02 -13.88
N VAL A 32 9.50 19.00 -13.20
CA VAL A 32 9.65 20.44 -13.50
C VAL A 32 10.80 21.06 -12.70
N LEU A 33 11.04 20.53 -11.49
CA LEU A 33 12.14 20.92 -10.61
C LEU A 33 13.49 20.33 -11.04
N ALA A 34 13.50 19.36 -11.95
CA ALA A 34 14.71 18.73 -12.45
C ALA A 34 15.59 19.75 -13.20
N PRO A 35 16.83 20.02 -12.77
CA PRO A 35 17.72 20.96 -13.45
C PRO A 35 18.16 20.52 -14.84
N SER A 36 18.12 19.22 -15.13
CA SER A 36 18.60 18.63 -16.38
C SER A 36 17.71 17.47 -16.81
N ASP A 37 17.85 17.05 -18.08
CA ASP A 37 17.15 15.87 -18.57
C ASP A 37 17.64 14.61 -17.81
N PRO A 38 16.76 13.90 -17.07
CA PRO A 38 17.13 12.74 -16.27
C PRO A 38 17.62 11.53 -17.09
N LEU A 39 17.35 11.51 -18.41
CA LEU A 39 17.78 10.43 -19.30
C LEU A 39 18.98 10.83 -20.18
N ALA A 40 19.35 12.11 -20.22
CA ALA A 40 20.50 12.58 -20.98
C ALA A 40 21.79 11.98 -20.40
N GLN A 41 22.52 11.26 -21.25
CA GLN A 41 23.79 10.62 -20.92
C GLN A 41 24.94 11.51 -21.37
N ASP A 42 25.90 11.74 -20.48
CA ASP A 42 27.17 12.38 -20.81
C ASP A 42 28.32 11.47 -20.40
N THR A 43 28.86 10.72 -21.36
CA THR A 43 29.98 9.79 -21.13
C THR A 43 31.29 10.48 -20.73
N SER A 44 31.39 11.81 -20.89
CA SER A 44 32.55 12.58 -20.43
C SER A 44 32.51 12.86 -18.92
N GLN A 45 31.34 12.78 -18.30
CA GLN A 45 31.08 13.06 -16.89
C GLN A 45 30.65 11.80 -16.14
N VAL A 46 31.29 10.65 -16.37
CA VAL A 46 30.95 9.39 -15.66
C VAL A 46 31.49 9.43 -14.23
N LEU A 47 30.63 9.11 -13.25
CA LEU A 47 30.97 9.09 -11.81
C LEU A 47 31.62 10.40 -11.32
N ALA A 48 31.17 11.54 -11.87
CA ALA A 48 31.65 12.85 -11.48
C ALA A 48 31.17 13.21 -10.06
N ALA A 49 32.06 13.84 -9.29
CA ALA A 49 31.74 14.34 -7.95
C ALA A 49 30.71 15.49 -8.00
N PRO A 50 30.05 15.81 -6.87
CA PRO A 50 29.12 16.94 -6.78
C PRO A 50 29.75 18.25 -7.25
N SER A 51 29.05 18.98 -8.12
CA SER A 51 29.48 20.25 -8.69
C SER A 51 28.30 21.20 -8.88
N ALA A 52 28.57 22.47 -9.22
CA ALA A 52 27.51 23.45 -9.50
C ALA A 52 26.64 23.05 -10.71
N ALA A 53 27.20 22.27 -11.65
CA ALA A 53 26.47 21.70 -12.78
C ALA A 53 25.68 20.44 -12.39
N HIS A 54 26.23 19.61 -11.50
CA HIS A 54 25.61 18.37 -11.00
C HIS A 54 25.59 18.35 -9.48
N TRP A 55 24.52 18.85 -8.87
CA TRP A 55 24.48 19.10 -7.41
C TRP A 55 24.70 17.84 -6.56
N LEU A 56 24.34 16.67 -7.08
CA LEU A 56 24.57 15.36 -6.43
C LEU A 56 25.57 14.49 -7.19
N GLY A 57 26.25 15.04 -8.20
CA GLY A 57 27.13 14.29 -9.10
C GLY A 57 26.37 13.48 -10.15
N THR A 58 27.09 12.59 -10.83
CA THR A 58 26.56 11.79 -11.94
C THR A 58 26.69 10.28 -11.68
N ASP A 59 25.86 9.50 -12.37
CA ASP A 59 25.89 8.03 -12.28
C ASP A 59 26.92 7.37 -13.22
N TYR A 60 26.91 6.03 -13.26
CA TYR A 60 27.78 5.21 -14.12
C TYR A 60 27.56 5.41 -15.63
N LEU A 61 26.48 6.09 -16.04
CA LEU A 61 26.20 6.50 -17.42
C LEU A 61 26.37 8.01 -17.62
N GLY A 62 26.90 8.72 -16.61
CA GLY A 62 27.08 10.16 -16.64
C GLY A 62 25.79 10.97 -16.59
N ARG A 63 24.70 10.39 -16.05
CA ARG A 63 23.42 11.09 -15.88
C ARG A 63 23.36 11.81 -14.55
N ASP A 64 22.72 12.98 -14.51
CA ASP A 64 22.56 13.77 -13.29
C ASP A 64 21.71 13.06 -12.22
N ILE A 65 22.28 12.80 -11.05
CA ILE A 65 21.63 12.01 -9.99
C ILE A 65 20.43 12.77 -9.41
N LEU A 66 20.53 14.10 -9.23
CA LEU A 66 19.46 14.92 -8.66
C LEU A 66 18.21 14.88 -9.55
N SER A 67 18.39 15.13 -10.85
CA SER A 67 17.33 15.09 -11.84
C SER A 67 16.68 13.70 -11.92
N ARG A 68 17.50 12.62 -11.85
CA ARG A 68 16.98 11.24 -11.80
C ARG A 68 16.19 10.93 -10.53
N LEU A 69 16.62 11.43 -9.38
CA LEU A 69 15.87 11.26 -8.12
C LEU A 69 14.51 11.98 -8.21
N LEU A 70 14.51 13.25 -8.63
CA LEU A 70 13.29 14.05 -8.74
C LEU A 70 12.31 13.46 -9.75
N ALA A 71 12.77 13.09 -10.95
CA ALA A 71 11.92 12.47 -11.97
C ALA A 71 11.49 11.05 -11.59
N GLY A 72 12.36 10.29 -10.92
CA GLY A 72 12.09 8.92 -10.48
C GLY A 72 11.05 8.82 -9.37
N THR A 73 10.92 9.86 -8.52
CA THR A 73 9.95 9.86 -7.40
C THR A 73 8.53 9.51 -7.83
N ARG A 74 8.05 10.08 -8.94
CA ARG A 74 6.71 9.81 -9.47
C ARG A 74 6.52 8.36 -9.85
N LEU A 75 7.49 7.78 -10.56
CA LEU A 75 7.45 6.37 -10.94
C LEU A 75 7.49 5.47 -9.70
N SER A 76 8.34 5.77 -8.73
CA SER A 76 8.44 5.00 -7.48
C SER A 76 7.14 5.05 -6.66
N VAL A 77 6.51 6.22 -6.53
CA VAL A 77 5.26 6.37 -5.77
C VAL A 77 4.11 5.66 -6.47
N LEU A 78 3.97 5.80 -7.79
CA LEU A 78 2.94 5.09 -8.55
C LEU A 78 3.13 3.56 -8.49
N ALA A 79 4.37 3.10 -8.62
CA ALA A 79 4.73 1.69 -8.51
C ALA A 79 4.40 1.13 -7.11
N ALA A 80 4.76 1.85 -6.04
CA ALA A 80 4.43 1.47 -4.67
C ALA A 80 2.90 1.46 -4.45
N LEU A 81 2.18 2.44 -4.98
CA LEU A 81 0.72 2.49 -4.89
C LEU A 81 0.08 1.29 -5.59
N GLU A 82 0.55 0.94 -6.79
CA GLU A 82 0.10 -0.24 -7.54
C GLU A 82 0.26 -1.52 -6.71
N ALA A 83 1.46 -1.75 -6.18
CA ALA A 83 1.74 -2.93 -5.36
C ALA A 83 0.85 -3.00 -4.11
N VAL A 84 0.66 -1.86 -3.42
CA VAL A 84 -0.18 -1.78 -2.21
C VAL A 84 -1.64 -2.02 -2.54
N VAL A 85 -2.17 -1.45 -3.63
CA VAL A 85 -3.57 -1.66 -4.04
C VAL A 85 -3.81 -3.13 -4.35
N ILE A 86 -2.90 -3.79 -5.08
CA ILE A 86 -3.00 -5.22 -5.38
C ILE A 86 -2.98 -6.04 -4.08
N ALA A 87 -2.01 -5.78 -3.21
CA ALA A 87 -1.88 -6.49 -1.93
C ALA A 87 -3.13 -6.31 -1.06
N LEU A 88 -3.62 -5.08 -0.97
CA LEU A 88 -4.81 -4.72 -0.21
C LEU A 88 -6.03 -5.45 -0.76
N LEU A 89 -6.29 -5.36 -2.07
CA LEU A 89 -7.47 -5.98 -2.70
C LEU A 89 -7.43 -7.50 -2.55
N LEU A 90 -6.33 -8.15 -2.93
CA LEU A 90 -6.19 -9.60 -2.82
C LEU A 90 -6.32 -10.07 -1.37
N GLY A 91 -5.63 -9.40 -0.44
CA GLY A 91 -5.64 -9.77 0.97
C GLY A 91 -6.98 -9.54 1.65
N THR A 92 -7.57 -8.34 1.50
CA THR A 92 -8.86 -7.99 2.14
C THR A 92 -10.02 -8.83 1.61
N VAL A 93 -10.18 -8.92 0.29
CA VAL A 93 -11.30 -9.65 -0.33
C VAL A 93 -11.22 -11.13 0.05
N SER A 94 -10.03 -11.72 -0.04
CA SER A 94 -9.83 -13.12 0.34
C SER A 94 -10.01 -13.36 1.83
N ALA A 95 -9.60 -12.42 2.70
CA ALA A 95 -9.79 -12.52 4.14
C ALA A 95 -11.27 -12.52 4.52
N VAL A 96 -12.04 -11.57 3.97
CA VAL A 96 -13.49 -11.52 4.16
C VAL A 96 -14.12 -12.82 3.65
N ALA A 97 -13.81 -13.23 2.42
CA ALA A 97 -14.33 -14.46 1.84
C ALA A 97 -14.02 -15.68 2.72
N SER A 98 -12.81 -15.79 3.27
CA SER A 98 -12.39 -16.94 4.09
C SER A 98 -13.24 -17.13 5.35
N VAL A 99 -13.77 -16.06 5.95
CA VAL A 99 -14.56 -16.14 7.18
C VAL A 99 -15.98 -16.62 6.92
N PHE A 100 -16.57 -16.23 5.79
CA PHE A 100 -17.94 -16.58 5.44
C PHE A 100 -18.04 -17.81 4.52
N ALA A 101 -16.93 -18.29 3.97
CA ALA A 101 -16.91 -19.42 3.06
C ALA A 101 -17.06 -20.79 3.76
N PRO A 102 -17.55 -21.82 3.04
CA PRO A 102 -17.53 -23.21 3.51
C PRO A 102 -16.13 -23.70 3.87
N ARG A 103 -16.05 -24.74 4.71
CA ARG A 103 -14.79 -25.29 5.23
C ARG A 103 -13.74 -25.58 4.15
N GLY A 104 -14.16 -26.12 3.00
CA GLY A 104 -13.25 -26.43 1.89
C GLY A 104 -12.60 -25.19 1.28
N ILE A 105 -13.40 -24.21 0.87
CA ILE A 105 -12.89 -22.95 0.27
C ILE A 105 -12.01 -22.20 1.27
N ARG A 106 -12.43 -22.13 2.54
CA ARG A 106 -11.63 -21.52 3.62
C ARG A 106 -10.25 -22.18 3.73
N TRP A 107 -10.20 -23.52 3.74
CA TRP A 107 -8.95 -24.25 3.81
C TRP A 107 -8.03 -23.96 2.61
N VAL A 108 -8.59 -23.94 1.39
CA VAL A 108 -7.81 -23.61 0.18
C VAL A 108 -7.24 -22.20 0.25
N LEU A 109 -8.06 -21.20 0.60
CA LEU A 109 -7.61 -19.81 0.73
C LEU A 109 -6.46 -19.69 1.73
N GLU A 110 -6.62 -20.25 2.92
CA GLU A 110 -5.57 -20.23 3.95
C GLU A 110 -4.28 -20.89 3.44
N ARG A 111 -4.36 -22.01 2.71
CA ARG A 111 -3.18 -22.66 2.13
C ARG A 111 -2.51 -21.83 1.04
N VAL A 112 -3.26 -21.16 0.17
CA VAL A 112 -2.68 -20.27 -0.84
C VAL A 112 -1.87 -19.14 -0.18
N PHE A 113 -2.45 -18.47 0.82
CA PHE A 113 -1.77 -17.37 1.51
C PHE A 113 -0.60 -17.83 2.38
N ASP A 114 -0.68 -19.02 2.99
CA ASP A 114 0.46 -19.63 3.70
C ASP A 114 1.58 -20.01 2.72
N SER A 115 1.24 -20.44 1.50
CA SER A 115 2.22 -20.78 0.46
C SER A 115 2.98 -19.54 -0.02
N PHE A 116 2.30 -18.40 -0.20
CA PHE A 116 2.96 -17.13 -0.54
C PHE A 116 3.97 -16.68 0.51
N MET A 117 3.72 -16.95 1.79
CA MET A 117 4.68 -16.64 2.87
C MET A 117 5.91 -17.58 2.86
N ALA A 118 5.80 -18.77 2.29
CA ALA A 118 6.91 -19.72 2.18
C ALA A 118 7.79 -19.46 0.95
N LEU A 119 7.29 -18.73 -0.06
CA LEU A 119 8.02 -18.46 -1.29
C LEU A 119 9.12 -17.40 -1.06
N PRO A 120 10.37 -17.65 -1.49
CA PRO A 120 11.42 -16.63 -1.49
C PRO A 120 11.05 -15.46 -2.42
N PHE A 121 11.12 -14.23 -1.89
CA PHE A 121 10.69 -13.03 -2.61
C PHE A 121 11.38 -12.86 -3.97
N ILE A 122 12.71 -13.00 -4.01
CA ILE A 122 13.50 -12.80 -5.24
C ILE A 122 13.12 -13.83 -6.30
N THR A 123 12.95 -15.10 -5.91
CA THR A 123 12.58 -16.18 -6.84
C THR A 123 11.22 -15.91 -7.48
N PHE A 124 10.23 -15.49 -6.69
CA PHE A 124 8.91 -15.15 -7.21
C PHE A 124 8.95 -13.93 -8.13
N ALA A 125 9.69 -12.89 -7.75
CA ALA A 125 9.83 -11.68 -8.56
C ALA A 125 10.46 -11.96 -9.94
N VAL A 126 11.52 -12.78 -9.99
CA VAL A 126 12.16 -13.17 -11.26
C VAL A 126 11.23 -14.02 -12.13
N ALA A 127 10.49 -14.95 -11.53
CA ALA A 127 9.52 -15.78 -12.27
C ALA A 127 8.41 -14.94 -12.90
N ILE A 128 7.84 -13.99 -12.16
CA ILE A 128 6.82 -13.08 -12.69
C ILE A 128 7.41 -12.13 -13.74
N GLY A 129 8.63 -11.62 -13.52
CA GLY A 129 9.33 -10.79 -14.51
C GLY A 129 9.62 -11.53 -15.81
N ALA A 130 9.90 -12.83 -15.76
CA ALA A 130 10.05 -13.66 -16.94
C ALA A 130 8.72 -13.89 -17.68
N LEU A 131 7.60 -14.02 -16.94
CA LEU A 131 6.28 -14.29 -17.51
C LEU A 131 5.60 -13.05 -18.12
N LEU A 132 5.60 -11.94 -17.39
CA LEU A 132 4.94 -10.68 -17.77
C LEU A 132 5.88 -9.72 -18.53
N GLY A 133 7.14 -10.13 -18.73
CA GLY A 133 8.19 -9.31 -19.32
C GLY A 133 8.85 -8.37 -18.31
N ASN A 134 10.02 -7.85 -18.70
CA ASN A 134 10.84 -6.98 -17.86
C ASN A 134 10.26 -5.56 -17.78
N SER A 135 9.22 -5.39 -16.96
CA SER A 135 8.56 -4.09 -16.71
C SER A 135 8.45 -3.80 -15.21
N ILE A 136 8.37 -2.51 -14.86
CA ILE A 136 8.11 -2.07 -13.48
C ILE A 136 6.77 -2.63 -12.99
N HIS A 137 5.76 -2.66 -13.85
CA HIS A 137 4.44 -3.23 -13.55
C HIS A 137 4.53 -4.71 -13.14
N ALA A 138 5.25 -5.54 -13.90
CA ALA A 138 5.44 -6.94 -13.56
C ALA A 138 6.08 -7.12 -12.17
N ALA A 139 7.10 -6.31 -11.85
CA ALA A 139 7.73 -6.33 -10.53
C ALA A 139 6.77 -5.92 -9.42
N MET A 140 5.96 -4.87 -9.62
CA MET A 140 5.01 -4.38 -8.62
C MET A 140 3.83 -5.32 -8.41
N VAL A 141 3.36 -5.99 -9.46
CA VAL A 141 2.37 -7.07 -9.36
C VAL A 141 2.92 -8.21 -8.50
N ALA A 142 4.17 -8.63 -8.73
CA ALA A 142 4.81 -9.66 -7.92
C ALA A 142 4.90 -9.26 -6.44
N VAL A 143 5.34 -8.03 -6.18
CA VAL A 143 5.40 -7.45 -4.82
C VAL A 143 4.02 -7.45 -4.18
N GLY A 144 3.00 -6.98 -4.90
CA GLY A 144 1.63 -6.88 -4.38
C GLY A 144 1.05 -8.24 -4.01
N ILE A 145 1.24 -9.26 -4.86
CA ILE A 145 0.81 -10.63 -4.57
C ILE A 145 1.51 -11.17 -3.33
N LEU A 146 2.83 -10.98 -3.21
CA LEU A 146 3.58 -11.52 -2.07
C LEU A 146 3.34 -10.76 -0.77
N ALA A 147 2.96 -9.49 -0.83
CA ALA A 147 2.56 -8.68 0.33
C ALA A 147 1.12 -8.93 0.78
N SER A 148 0.28 -9.53 -0.07
CA SER A 148 -1.13 -9.80 0.22
C SER A 148 -1.41 -10.63 1.49
N PRO A 149 -0.56 -11.61 1.93
CA PRO A 149 -0.82 -12.37 3.16
C PRO A 149 -0.80 -11.53 4.44
N THR A 150 -0.03 -10.44 4.46
CA THR A 150 0.00 -9.50 5.59
C THR A 150 -1.38 -8.85 5.76
N PHE A 151 -1.95 -8.33 4.68
CA PHE A 151 -3.29 -7.77 4.68
C PHE A 151 -4.35 -8.83 4.99
N PHE A 152 -4.21 -10.03 4.42
CA PHE A 152 -5.11 -11.15 4.68
C PHE A 152 -5.20 -11.46 6.18
N ARG A 153 -4.06 -11.58 6.87
CA ARG A 153 -4.01 -11.92 8.30
C ARG A 153 -4.63 -10.84 9.18
N VAL A 154 -4.27 -9.57 8.95
CA VAL A 154 -4.79 -8.43 9.73
C VAL A 154 -6.30 -8.29 9.56
N VAL A 155 -6.77 -8.33 8.31
CA VAL A 155 -8.20 -8.16 8.01
C VAL A 155 -8.99 -9.35 8.54
N ARG A 156 -8.49 -10.57 8.36
CA ARG A 156 -9.16 -11.78 8.84
C ARG A 156 -9.34 -11.76 10.36
N ALA A 157 -8.36 -11.28 11.13
CA ALA A 157 -8.48 -11.13 12.57
C ALA A 157 -9.66 -10.21 12.95
N VAL A 158 -9.79 -9.06 12.28
CA VAL A 158 -10.90 -8.11 12.49
C VAL A 158 -12.24 -8.71 12.03
N VAL A 159 -12.28 -9.40 10.90
CA VAL A 159 -13.51 -9.99 10.36
C VAL A 159 -14.02 -11.12 11.26
N ILE A 160 -13.13 -11.95 11.82
CA ILE A 160 -13.49 -12.98 12.79
C ILE A 160 -14.10 -12.35 14.04
N GLU A 161 -13.48 -11.31 14.59
CA GLU A 161 -14.01 -10.58 15.75
C GLU A 161 -15.45 -10.09 15.49
N ILE A 162 -15.69 -9.50 14.32
CA ILE A 162 -17.01 -9.01 13.93
C ILE A 162 -18.00 -10.16 13.73
N ALA A 163 -17.56 -11.26 13.11
CA ALA A 163 -18.42 -12.40 12.80
C ALA A 163 -18.96 -13.10 14.07
N HIS A 164 -18.30 -12.94 15.22
CA HIS A 164 -18.72 -13.48 16.51
C HIS A 164 -19.58 -12.52 17.35
N THR A 165 -20.08 -11.43 16.78
CA THR A 165 -20.92 -10.46 17.50
C THR A 165 -22.40 -10.79 17.40
N GLN A 166 -23.14 -10.57 18.49
CA GLN A 166 -24.58 -10.87 18.59
C GLN A 166 -25.43 -10.17 17.51
N TYR A 167 -25.05 -8.96 17.08
CA TYR A 167 -25.78 -8.24 16.04
C TYR A 167 -25.57 -8.85 14.65
N VAL A 168 -24.40 -9.46 14.37
CA VAL A 168 -24.17 -10.20 13.12
C VAL A 168 -25.00 -11.47 13.10
N ASP A 169 -25.08 -12.19 14.23
CA ASP A 169 -25.92 -13.38 14.35
C ASP A 169 -27.40 -13.04 14.16
N ALA A 170 -27.89 -11.98 14.80
CA ALA A 170 -29.24 -11.48 14.58
C ALA A 170 -29.50 -11.11 13.11
N ALA A 171 -28.59 -10.36 12.48
CA ALA A 171 -28.72 -9.98 11.07
C ALA A 171 -28.76 -11.20 10.12
N ARG A 172 -28.01 -12.26 10.42
CA ARG A 172 -28.06 -13.52 9.67
C ARG A 172 -29.38 -14.25 9.86
N LEU A 173 -29.95 -14.26 11.07
CA LEU A 173 -31.28 -14.84 11.34
C LEU A 173 -32.39 -14.12 10.55
N PHE A 174 -32.26 -12.79 10.37
CA PHE A 174 -33.15 -11.99 9.52
C PHE A 174 -32.87 -12.11 8.02
N GLY A 175 -31.96 -12.99 7.59
CA GLY A 175 -31.70 -13.26 6.17
C GLY A 175 -30.94 -12.15 5.44
N VAL A 176 -30.21 -11.28 6.15
CA VAL A 176 -29.41 -10.21 5.50
C VAL A 176 -28.29 -10.85 4.67
N PRO A 177 -28.15 -10.48 3.38
CA PRO A 177 -27.13 -11.07 2.52
C PRO A 177 -25.72 -10.64 2.95
N ILE A 178 -24.76 -11.57 2.81
CA ILE A 178 -23.36 -11.42 3.28
C ILE A 178 -22.69 -10.15 2.73
N PRO A 179 -22.81 -9.78 1.43
CA PRO A 179 -22.20 -8.54 0.93
C PRO A 179 -22.72 -7.30 1.66
N LYS A 180 -24.03 -7.23 1.92
CA LYS A 180 -24.64 -6.11 2.66
C LYS A 180 -24.14 -6.08 4.10
N LEU A 181 -23.98 -7.24 4.74
CA LEU A 181 -23.43 -7.36 6.09
C LEU A 181 -21.97 -6.87 6.17
N VAL A 182 -21.14 -7.27 5.19
CA VAL A 182 -19.73 -6.86 5.09
C VAL A 182 -19.61 -5.35 4.87
N LEU A 183 -20.32 -4.78 3.89
CA LEU A 183 -20.27 -3.34 3.63
C LEU A 183 -20.76 -2.51 4.82
N ALA A 184 -21.78 -2.98 5.54
CA ALA A 184 -22.35 -2.24 6.67
C ALA A 184 -21.52 -2.36 7.95
N HIS A 185 -20.86 -3.50 8.21
CA HIS A 185 -20.25 -3.78 9.53
C HIS A 185 -18.73 -3.99 9.48
N VAL A 186 -18.19 -4.51 8.38
CA VAL A 186 -16.76 -4.85 8.25
C VAL A 186 -15.97 -3.67 7.70
N VAL A 187 -16.41 -3.07 6.59
CA VAL A 187 -15.72 -1.93 5.95
C VAL A 187 -15.53 -0.75 6.91
N PRO A 188 -16.52 -0.33 7.72
CA PRO A 188 -16.35 0.80 8.65
C PRO A 188 -15.39 0.55 9.81
N ARG A 189 -15.06 -0.72 10.11
CA ARG A 189 -14.11 -1.11 11.16
C ARG A 189 -12.69 -1.21 10.63
N ILE A 190 -12.52 -1.62 9.37
CA ILE A 190 -11.21 -1.72 8.70
C ILE A 190 -10.72 -0.34 8.24
N VAL A 191 -11.63 0.51 7.77
CA VAL A 191 -11.31 1.90 7.43
C VAL A 191 -11.55 2.74 8.70
N PRO A 192 -10.51 3.20 9.41
CA PRO A 192 -10.68 4.04 10.59
C PRO A 192 -11.07 5.48 10.18
N ALA A 193 -12.11 5.65 9.35
CA ALA A 193 -12.68 6.94 9.00
C ALA A 193 -13.70 7.41 10.05
N ARG A 194 -14.23 6.51 10.89
CA ARG A 194 -15.02 6.92 12.06
C ARG A 194 -14.12 7.15 13.26
N CYS A 195 -13.42 8.28 13.20
CA CYS A 195 -13.01 9.01 14.40
C CYS A 195 -14.29 9.23 15.22
N ARG A 196 -14.47 8.46 16.30
CA ARG A 196 -15.60 8.55 17.23
C ARG A 196 -15.59 9.91 17.93
N ALA A 197 -16.09 10.94 17.25
CA ALA A 197 -16.68 12.09 17.92
C ALA A 197 -18.08 11.67 18.41
N ALA A 198 -18.15 10.98 19.56
CA ALA A 198 -19.34 10.85 20.43
C ALA A 198 -19.20 9.78 21.54
N SER A 199 -18.02 9.20 21.81
CA SER A 199 -17.84 8.40 23.04
C SER A 199 -17.61 9.32 24.24
N GLY A 200 -18.66 10.06 24.58
CA GLY A 200 -18.67 11.04 25.65
C GLY A 200 -20.10 11.46 25.94
N LYS A 201 -20.99 10.49 26.17
CA LYS A 201 -22.32 10.65 26.79
C LYS A 201 -22.98 9.28 27.02
N GLU A 202 -22.31 8.40 27.74
CA GLU A 202 -23.01 7.27 28.40
C GLU A 202 -22.25 6.86 29.65
N SER A 203 -22.32 7.75 30.64
CA SER A 203 -22.17 7.44 32.06
C SER A 203 -22.96 8.49 32.84
N ARG A 204 -24.28 8.31 32.87
CA ARG A 204 -25.21 8.73 33.93
C ARG A 204 -26.58 8.16 33.63
#